data_AF-A0A060UQ44-F1
#
_entry.id   AF-A0A060UQ44-F1
#
_cell.length_a   1.000
_cell.length_b   1.000
_cell.length_c   1.000
_cell.angle_alpha   90.00
_cell.angle_beta   90.00
_cell.angle_gamma   90.00
#
_symmetry.space_group_name_H-M   'P 1'
#
loop_
_entity.id
_entity.type
_entity.pdbx_description
1 polymer ?
#
loop_
_entity_poly.entity_id
_entity_poly.type
_entity_poly.pdbx_seq_one_letter_code
_entity_poly.pdbx_strand_id
1 'polypeptide(L)'
;MDTEWCADPLDMATKITENENRQRIQEQLDRAKCSEQPDEDENGTRYCLDCAEVIDPRRVAAVNAVRCVVCATAREARDDSRLRRHGGVNRIVEDLARPREVFNAGTEL
;
A
#
# COMPACT_ATOMS: atom_id res chain seq x y z
N MET A 1 -9.32 -17.59 -47.17
CA MET A 1 -8.31 -17.66 -46.08
C MET A 1 -8.63 -16.48 -45.20
N ASP A 2 -9.62 -16.68 -44.33
CA ASP A 2 -10.28 -15.57 -43.65
C ASP A 2 -9.46 -15.25 -42.41
N THR A 3 -8.57 -14.29 -42.60
CA THR A 3 -7.61 -13.82 -41.60
C THR A 3 -8.30 -12.73 -40.80
N GLU A 4 -9.24 -13.10 -39.94
CA GLU A 4 -9.84 -12.15 -39.01
C GLU A 4 -9.71 -12.69 -37.58
N TRP A 5 -8.49 -12.57 -37.07
CA TRP A 5 -8.23 -12.51 -35.64
C TRP A 5 -7.52 -11.19 -35.35
N CYS A 6 -8.25 -10.09 -35.55
CA CYS A 6 -7.88 -8.84 -34.93
C CYS A 6 -8.58 -8.82 -33.57
N ALA A 7 -7.83 -9.09 -32.50
CA ALA A 7 -8.25 -8.62 -31.19
C ALA A 7 -8.54 -7.12 -31.36
N ASP A 8 -9.80 -6.73 -31.21
CA ASP A 8 -10.16 -5.36 -31.46
C ASP A 8 -9.51 -4.47 -30.37
N PRO A 9 -9.48 -3.14 -30.55
CA PRO A 9 -8.95 -2.25 -29.53
C PRO A 9 -9.58 -2.42 -28.14
N LEU A 10 -10.82 -2.91 -28.07
CA LEU A 10 -11.55 -3.16 -26.82
C LEU A 10 -11.08 -4.46 -26.14
N ASP A 11 -10.81 -5.51 -26.89
CA ASP A 11 -10.23 -6.77 -26.40
C ASP A 11 -8.85 -6.50 -25.79
N MET A 12 -8.02 -5.70 -26.47
CA MET A 12 -6.71 -5.31 -25.96
C MET A 12 -6.82 -4.48 -24.68
N ALA A 13 -7.72 -3.50 -24.63
CA ALA A 13 -7.96 -2.67 -23.44
C ALA A 13 -8.44 -3.51 -22.24
N THR A 14 -9.34 -4.46 -22.48
CA THR A 14 -9.85 -5.39 -21.45
C THR A 14 -8.72 -6.22 -20.88
N LYS A 15 -7.88 -6.81 -21.75
CA LYS A 15 -6.74 -7.64 -21.35
C LYS A 15 -5.71 -6.88 -20.52
N ILE A 16 -5.45 -5.61 -20.86
CA ILE A 16 -4.57 -4.74 -20.07
C ILE A 16 -5.16 -4.55 -18.67
N THR A 17 -6.44 -4.21 -18.58
CA THR A 17 -7.13 -3.97 -17.31
C THR A 17 -7.16 -5.22 -16.43
N GLU A 18 -7.45 -6.38 -17.00
CA GLU A 18 -7.39 -7.67 -16.29
C GLU A 18 -6.01 -7.95 -15.72
N ASN A 19 -4.96 -7.72 -16.52
CA ASN A 19 -3.59 -7.92 -16.08
C ASN A 19 -3.20 -6.97 -14.94
N GLU A 20 -3.55 -5.69 -15.05
CA GLU A 20 -3.31 -4.68 -14.01
C GLU A 20 -4.05 -5.02 -12.71
N ASN A 21 -5.32 -5.40 -12.82
CA ASN A 21 -6.13 -5.80 -11.67
C ASN A 21 -5.54 -7.03 -10.98
N ARG A 22 -5.17 -8.05 -11.76
CA ARG A 22 -4.53 -9.26 -11.23
C ARG A 22 -3.23 -8.93 -10.51
N GLN A 23 -2.40 -8.06 -11.08
CA GLN A 23 -1.16 -7.63 -10.45
C GLN A 23 -1.43 -6.92 -9.11
N ARG A 24 -2.37 -5.97 -9.07
CA ARG A 24 -2.71 -5.25 -7.83
C ARG A 24 -3.25 -6.17 -6.75
N ILE A 25 -4.11 -7.12 -7.11
CA ILE A 25 -4.63 -8.13 -6.16
C ILE A 25 -3.47 -8.97 -5.62
N GLN A 26 -2.56 -9.42 -6.48
CA GLN A 26 -1.40 -10.21 -6.06
C GLN A 26 -0.51 -9.42 -5.08
N GLU A 27 -0.21 -8.17 -5.39
CA GLU A 27 0.57 -7.29 -4.50
C GLU A 27 -0.12 -7.08 -3.15
N GLN A 28 -1.45 -6.92 -3.14
CA GLN A 28 -2.21 -6.80 -1.89
C GLN A 28 -2.14 -8.09 -1.06
N LEU A 29 -2.29 -9.26 -1.69
CA LEU A 29 -2.17 -10.55 -1.02
C LEU A 29 -0.77 -10.76 -0.45
N ASP A 30 0.26 -10.37 -1.19
CA ASP A 30 1.65 -10.52 -0.74
C ASP A 30 1.99 -9.57 0.41
N ARG A 31 1.42 -8.35 0.44
CA ARG A 31 1.51 -7.46 1.61
C ARG A 31 0.71 -7.97 2.82
N ALA A 32 -0.43 -8.61 2.59
CA ALA A 32 -1.29 -9.13 3.65
C ALA A 32 -0.70 -10.39 4.33
N LYS A 33 0.20 -11.11 3.66
CA LYS A 33 0.96 -12.21 4.27
C LYS A 33 1.92 -11.66 5.32
N CYS A 34 1.44 -11.50 6.56
CA CYS A 34 2.32 -11.36 7.71
C CYS A 34 3.12 -12.66 7.87
N SER A 35 4.42 -12.61 7.61
CA SER A 35 5.35 -13.74 7.75
C SER A 35 5.85 -13.93 9.19
N GLU A 36 5.35 -13.13 10.13
CA GLU A 36 5.77 -13.20 11.54
C GLU A 36 5.06 -14.37 12.22
N GLN A 37 5.84 -15.27 12.84
CA GLN A 37 5.26 -16.39 13.60
C GLN A 37 4.64 -15.86 14.91
N PRO A 38 3.42 -16.29 15.28
CA PRO A 38 2.81 -15.92 16.54
C PRO A 38 3.62 -16.47 17.72
N ASP A 39 3.66 -15.71 18.81
CA ASP A 39 4.16 -16.17 20.10
C ASP A 39 3.00 -16.76 20.90
N GLU A 40 3.02 -18.08 21.12
CA GLU A 40 1.97 -18.85 21.78
C GLU A 40 2.53 -19.55 23.03
N ASP A 41 1.83 -19.48 24.16
CA ASP A 41 2.14 -20.28 25.34
C ASP A 41 1.56 -21.71 25.27
N GLU A 42 1.89 -22.55 26.24
CA GLU A 42 1.41 -23.95 26.33
C GLU A 42 -0.13 -24.06 26.41
N ASN A 43 -0.82 -22.96 26.77
CA ASN A 43 -2.28 -22.90 26.85
C ASN A 43 -2.92 -22.32 25.57
N GLY A 44 -2.13 -21.98 24.55
CA GLY A 44 -2.60 -21.37 23.31
C GLY A 44 -2.96 -19.88 23.46
N THR A 45 -2.53 -19.23 24.54
CA THR A 45 -2.68 -17.78 24.70
C THR A 45 -1.66 -17.09 23.81
N ARG A 46 -2.13 -16.17 22.99
CA ARG A 46 -1.27 -15.37 22.11
C ARG A 46 -0.93 -14.03 22.71
N TYR A 47 0.33 -13.65 22.59
CA TYR A 47 0.82 -12.35 23.06
C TYR A 47 1.21 -11.46 21.88
N CYS A 48 1.04 -10.16 22.07
CA CYS A 48 1.44 -9.17 21.08
C CYS A 48 2.97 -9.09 20.99
N LEU A 49 3.51 -9.15 19.77
CA LEU A 49 4.95 -9.08 19.54
C LEU A 49 5.62 -7.72 19.88
N ASP A 50 4.86 -6.64 20.08
CA ASP A 50 5.41 -5.32 20.44
C ASP A 50 5.34 -5.02 21.93
N CYS A 51 4.18 -5.27 22.55
CA CYS A 51 3.90 -4.86 23.92
C CYS A 51 3.75 -6.03 24.90
N ALA A 52 3.85 -7.27 24.43
CA ALA A 52 3.64 -8.50 25.20
C ALA A 52 2.26 -8.60 25.90
N GLU A 53 1.27 -7.81 25.46
CA GLU A 53 -0.10 -7.88 25.96
C GLU A 53 -0.83 -9.08 25.36
N VAL A 54 -1.72 -9.69 26.15
CA VAL A 54 -2.58 -10.79 25.69
C VAL A 54 -3.50 -10.32 24.57
N ILE A 55 -3.50 -11.04 23.45
CA ILE A 55 -4.39 -10.77 22.32
C ILE A 55 -5.75 -11.42 22.60
N ASP A 56 -6.83 -10.67 22.40
CA ASP A 56 -8.19 -11.21 22.52
C ASP A 56 -8.35 -12.46 21.61
N PRO A 57 -8.79 -13.61 22.16
CA PRO A 57 -8.93 -14.85 21.40
C PRO A 57 -9.91 -14.73 20.22
N ARG A 58 -10.90 -13.82 20.27
CA ARG A 58 -11.79 -13.52 19.16
C ARG A 58 -11.03 -12.92 17.97
N ARG A 59 -10.02 -12.09 18.22
CA ARG A 59 -9.15 -11.55 17.16
C ARG A 59 -8.19 -12.59 16.61
N VAL A 60 -7.69 -13.47 17.48
CA VAL A 60 -6.87 -14.62 17.05
C VAL A 60 -7.68 -15.49 16.08
N ALA A 61 -8.92 -15.82 16.43
CA ALA A 61 -9.80 -16.62 15.58
C ALA A 61 -10.22 -15.91 14.28
N ALA A 62 -10.43 -14.59 14.31
CA ALA A 62 -10.91 -13.85 13.14
C ALA A 62 -9.84 -13.60 12.07
N VAL A 63 -8.61 -13.25 12.49
CA VAL A 63 -7.57 -12.78 11.55
C VAL A 63 -6.18 -13.37 11.82
N ASN A 64 -6.09 -14.42 12.65
CA ASN A 64 -4.81 -15.00 13.05
C ASN A 64 -3.85 -13.94 13.63
N ALA A 65 -4.37 -13.05 14.48
CA ALA A 65 -3.66 -11.86 14.95
C ALA A 65 -2.36 -12.19 15.70
N VAL A 66 -1.28 -11.48 15.34
CA VAL A 66 0.05 -11.52 15.99
C VAL A 66 0.37 -10.26 16.82
N ARG A 67 -0.49 -9.24 16.72
CA ARG A 67 -0.37 -7.95 17.44
C ARG A 67 -1.71 -7.52 18.00
N CYS A 68 -1.70 -6.78 19.11
CA CYS A 68 -2.91 -6.14 19.64
C CYS A 68 -3.42 -5.05 18.67
N VAL A 69 -4.66 -4.58 18.86
CA VAL A 69 -5.28 -3.59 17.97
C VAL A 69 -4.44 -2.31 17.89
N VAL A 70 -3.99 -1.81 19.04
CA VAL A 70 -3.24 -0.54 19.13
C VAL A 70 -1.92 -0.62 18.35
N CYS A 71 -1.16 -1.70 18.55
CA CYS A 71 0.11 -1.92 17.86
C CYS A 71 -0.08 -2.14 16.34
N ALA A 72 -1.14 -2.86 15.94
CA ALA A 72 -1.50 -3.03 14.54
C ALA A 72 -1.83 -1.68 13.88
N THR A 73 -2.70 -0.87 14.49
CA THR A 73 -3.08 0.45 13.96
C THR A 73 -1.88 1.41 13.90
N ALA A 74 -1.00 1.39 14.90
CA ALA A 74 0.20 2.22 14.89
C ALA A 74 1.16 1.84 13.75
N ARG A 75 1.28 0.54 13.43
CA ARG A 75 2.11 0.05 12.32
C ARG A 75 1.50 0.42 10.97
N GLU A 76 0.20 0.23 10.80
CA GLU A 76 -0.54 0.66 9.61
C GLU A 76 -0.36 2.16 9.36
N ALA A 77 -0.48 3.00 10.40
CA ALA A 77 -0.27 4.44 10.28
C ALA A 77 1.17 4.80 9.86
N ARG A 78 2.18 4.04 10.32
CA ARG A 78 3.57 4.22 9.89
C ARG A 78 3.78 3.80 8.44
N ASP A 79 3.20 2.68 8.02
CA ASP A 79 3.30 2.21 6.65
C ASP A 79 2.52 3.13 5.68
N ASP A 80 1.39 3.69 6.10
CA ASP A 80 0.65 4.72 5.38
C ASP A 80 1.40 6.06 5.32
N SER A 81 2.11 6.43 6.39
CA SER A 81 2.93 7.65 6.37
C SER A 81 4.07 7.61 5.35
N ARG A 82 4.56 6.42 4.97
CA ARG A 82 5.50 6.24 3.84
C ARG A 82 4.83 6.48 2.48
N LEU A 83 3.50 6.33 2.40
CA LEU A 83 2.68 6.68 1.24
C LEU A 83 2.30 8.17 1.22
N ARG A 84 2.47 8.92 2.32
CA ARG A 84 2.41 10.40 2.35
C ARG A 84 3.61 11.05 1.65
N ARG A 85 4.06 10.53 0.49
CA ARG A 85 4.56 11.44 -0.54
C ARG A 85 3.41 12.38 -0.83
N HIS A 86 3.65 13.70 -0.81
CA HIS A 86 2.63 14.72 -1.08
C HIS A 86 1.83 14.37 -2.33
N GLY A 87 0.68 13.76 -2.12
CA GLY A 87 -0.27 13.34 -3.13
C GLY A 87 -1.58 14.04 -2.84
N GLY A 88 -2.09 14.77 -3.82
CA GLY A 88 -3.26 15.63 -3.68
C GLY A 88 -2.93 17.12 -3.71
N VAL A 89 -3.92 17.96 -3.40
CA VAL A 89 -3.89 19.44 -3.52
C VAL A 89 -2.63 20.05 -2.92
N ASN A 90 -2.12 19.51 -1.79
CA ASN A 90 -0.92 19.99 -1.12
C ASN A 90 0.34 20.02 -2.01
N ARG A 91 0.48 19.12 -3.00
CA ARG A 91 1.58 19.18 -3.98
C ARG A 91 1.48 20.42 -4.88
N ILE A 92 0.28 20.77 -5.31
CA ILE A 92 0.02 21.96 -6.13
C ILE A 92 0.27 23.22 -5.30
N VAL A 93 -0.16 23.25 -4.04
CA VAL A 93 0.03 24.43 -3.18
C VAL A 93 1.52 24.67 -2.91
N GLU A 94 2.31 23.62 -2.67
CA GLU A 94 3.76 23.75 -2.49
C GLU A 94 4.51 24.13 -3.77
N ASP A 95 4.15 23.56 -4.92
CA ASP A 95 4.76 23.92 -6.22
C ASP A 95 4.43 25.37 -6.61
N LEU A 96 3.25 25.88 -6.26
CA LEU A 96 2.87 27.29 -6.44
C LEU A 96 3.51 28.22 -5.39
N ALA A 97 3.83 27.70 -4.21
CA ALA A 97 4.50 28.46 -3.15
C ALA A 97 6.02 28.53 -3.34
N ARG A 98 6.60 27.74 -4.26
CA ARG A 98 8.00 27.88 -4.65
C ARG A 98 8.20 29.18 -5.44
N PRO A 99 9.03 30.13 -4.97
CA PRO A 99 9.35 31.31 -5.75
C PRO A 99 10.03 30.88 -7.04
N ARG A 100 9.44 31.21 -8.20
CA ARG A 100 10.09 30.99 -9.50
C ARG A 100 11.36 31.84 -9.52
N GLU A 101 12.52 31.19 -9.50
CA GLU A 101 13.78 31.87 -9.77
C GLU A 101 13.65 32.55 -11.15
N VAL A 102 13.73 33.89 -11.13
CA VAL A 102 13.75 34.70 -12.34
C VAL A 102 15.05 34.40 -13.05
N PHE A 103 14.95 33.77 -14.22
CA PHE A 103 16.07 33.55 -15.12
C PHE A 103 16.54 34.93 -15.61
N ASN A 104 17.56 35.51 -14.97
CA ASN A 104 18.20 36.72 -15.46
C ASN A 104 18.94 36.37 -16.76
N ALA A 105 18.27 36.55 -17.89
CA ALA A 105 18.92 36.60 -19.19
C ALA A 105 19.77 37.86 -19.24
N GLY A 106 21.07 37.72 -18.92
CA GLY A 106 22.06 38.76 -19.12
C GLY A 106 22.17 39.07 -20.61
N THR A 107 21.54 40.15 -21.03
CA THR A 107 21.90 40.85 -22.26
C THR A 107 23.11 41.72 -21.95
N GLU A 108 24.31 41.23 -22.29
CA GLU A 108 25.50 42.07 -22.43
C GLU A 108 25.59 42.58 -23.88
N LEU A 109 25.80 43.89 -24.01
CA LEU A 109 25.96 44.68 -25.24
C LEU A 109 27.40 44.60 -25.76
#